data_AF-B0VHM2-F1
#
_entry.id   AF-B0VHM2-F1
#
_cell.length_a   1.000
_cell.length_b   1.000
_cell.length_c   1.000
_cell.angle_alpha   90.00
_cell.angle_beta   90.00
_cell.angle_gamma   90.00
#
_symmetry.space_group_name_H-M   'P 1'
#
loop_
_entity.id
_entity.type
_entity.pdbx_description
1 polymer ?
#
loop_
_entity_poly.entity_id
_entity_poly.type
_entity_poly.pdbx_seq_one_letter_code
_entity_poly.pdbx_strand_id
1 'polypeptide(L)'
;MHSLTTEFLLVPSFQNCELKQEYKDIQDSIDYVYKVKNNTQLRAKRLYEKYGWSKEECISIAKGYIFMGMTKEQLIMAWGKPKDINRTVTRYSTDEQWVYGDFGPYVYLKDGVVTSWQD
;
A
#
# COMPACT_ATOMS: atom_id res chain seq x y z
N MET A 1 72.21 8.34 -6.84
CA MET A 1 71.34 7.29 -6.27
C MET A 1 69.94 7.84 -6.21
N HIS A 2 69.04 7.34 -7.06
CA HIS A 2 67.70 7.90 -7.23
C HIS A 2 66.80 7.60 -6.03
N SER A 3 66.11 8.66 -5.61
CA SER A 3 65.12 8.71 -4.54
C SER A 3 63.85 7.95 -4.92
N LEU A 4 63.35 7.15 -3.97
CA LEU A 4 62.02 6.56 -3.98
C LEU A 4 60.98 7.68 -3.87
N THR A 5 60.00 7.74 -4.77
CA THR A 5 58.70 8.32 -4.44
C THR A 5 57.58 7.49 -5.05
N THR A 6 57.03 6.64 -4.18
CA THR A 6 55.62 6.29 -4.03
C THR A 6 54.66 6.94 -5.03
N GLU A 7 54.22 6.16 -6.02
CA GLU A 7 53.08 6.46 -6.88
C GLU A 7 51.81 6.01 -6.15
N PHE A 8 51.33 6.84 -5.22
CA PHE A 8 50.07 6.64 -4.51
C PHE A 8 48.96 7.47 -5.17
N LEU A 9 48.10 6.76 -5.91
CA LEU A 9 46.66 6.98 -6.08
C LEU A 9 46.16 8.44 -6.25
N LEU A 10 45.90 8.82 -7.50
CA LEU A 10 44.90 9.83 -7.85
C LEU A 10 43.85 9.22 -8.78
N VAL A 11 42.88 8.51 -8.20
CA VAL A 11 41.62 8.21 -8.89
C VAL A 11 40.75 9.49 -8.79
N PRO A 12 40.11 9.97 -9.87
CA PRO A 12 39.61 11.34 -9.95
C PRO A 12 38.41 11.58 -9.02
N SER A 13 38.39 12.76 -8.39
CA SER A 13 37.34 13.26 -7.49
C SER A 13 35.90 13.19 -8.04
N PHE A 14 35.73 13.08 -9.36
CA PHE A 14 34.43 12.97 -10.03
C PHE A 14 33.68 11.68 -9.67
N GLN A 15 34.33 10.51 -9.70
CA GLN A 15 33.68 9.25 -9.28
C GLN A 15 33.25 9.28 -7.81
N ASN A 16 33.98 10.01 -6.97
CA ASN A 16 33.68 10.12 -5.55
C ASN A 16 32.47 11.02 -5.25
N CYS A 17 32.10 11.96 -6.14
CA CYS A 17 30.89 12.77 -5.98
C CYS A 17 29.63 12.03 -6.43
N GLU A 18 29.71 11.31 -7.55
CA GLU A 18 28.60 10.47 -8.05
C GLU A 18 28.25 9.37 -7.04
N LEU A 19 29.27 8.67 -6.51
CA LEU A 19 29.07 7.66 -5.47
C LEU A 19 28.39 8.26 -4.22
N LYS A 20 28.82 9.43 -3.75
CA LYS A 20 28.20 10.10 -2.60
C LYS A 20 26.74 10.48 -2.83
N GLN A 21 26.40 10.89 -4.05
CA GLN A 21 25.02 11.21 -4.41
C GLN A 21 24.17 9.93 -4.41
N GLU A 22 24.66 8.86 -5.03
CA GLU A 22 23.99 7.55 -5.05
C GLU A 22 23.77 6.99 -3.64
N TYR A 23 24.78 7.06 -2.75
CA TYR A 23 24.62 6.63 -1.35
C TYR A 23 23.54 7.43 -0.60
N LYS A 24 23.45 8.74 -0.86
CA LYS A 24 22.42 9.60 -0.25
C LYS A 24 21.03 9.24 -0.76
N ASP A 25 20.88 9.06 -2.07
CA ASP A 25 19.60 8.68 -2.69
C ASP A 25 19.13 7.30 -2.19
N ILE A 26 20.07 6.36 -2.02
CA ILE A 26 19.81 5.07 -1.39
C ILE A 26 19.33 5.25 0.05
N GLN A 27 20.02 6.05 0.86
CA GLN A 27 19.64 6.27 2.26
C GLN A 27 18.23 6.90 2.38
N ASP A 28 17.94 7.90 1.55
CA ASP A 28 16.62 8.54 1.51
C ASP A 28 15.52 7.54 1.11
N SER A 29 15.81 6.64 0.16
CA SER A 29 14.88 5.57 -0.23
C SER A 29 14.64 4.56 0.89
N ILE A 30 15.68 4.20 1.64
CA ILE A 30 15.61 3.28 2.78
C ILE A 30 14.72 3.89 3.87
N ASP A 31 14.96 5.16 4.23
CA ASP A 31 14.20 5.86 5.25
C ASP A 31 12.72 5.99 4.87
N TYR A 32 12.44 6.25 3.59
CA TYR A 32 11.07 6.28 3.07
C TYR A 32 10.37 4.92 3.24
N VAL A 33 11.03 3.82 2.86
CA VAL A 33 10.48 2.46 2.99
C VAL A 33 10.19 2.13 4.46
N TYR A 34 11.11 2.46 5.38
CA TYR A 34 10.89 2.25 6.81
C TYR A 34 9.69 3.04 7.33
N LYS A 35 9.55 4.31 6.94
CA LYS A 35 8.43 5.16 7.33
C LYS A 35 7.09 4.60 6.85
N VAL A 36 6.99 4.20 5.58
CA VAL A 36 5.77 3.61 5.01
C VAL A 36 5.39 2.30 5.70
N LYS A 37 6.38 1.43 5.94
CA LYS A 37 6.17 0.16 6.66
C LYS A 37 5.64 0.41 8.07
N ASN A 38 6.24 1.34 8.81
CA ASN A 38 5.80 1.68 10.18
C ASN A 38 4.37 2.23 10.22
N ASN A 39 4.01 3.13 9.29
CA ASN A 39 2.66 3.68 9.21
C ASN A 39 1.61 2.60 8.90
N THR A 40 1.94 1.68 8.00
CA THR A 40 1.06 0.55 7.65
C THR A 40 0.80 -0.35 8.85
N GLN A 41 1.85 -0.71 9.59
CA GLN A 41 1.72 -1.53 10.80
C GLN A 41 0.93 -0.84 11.90
N LEU A 42 1.13 0.48 12.09
CA LEU A 42 0.37 1.24 13.06
C LEU A 42 -1.12 1.33 12.69
N ARG A 43 -1.44 1.54 11.41
CA ARG A 43 -2.83 1.52 10.93
C ARG A 43 -3.46 0.14 11.12
N ALA A 44 -2.78 -0.93 10.73
CA ALA A 44 -3.26 -2.30 10.92
C ALA A 44 -3.50 -2.63 12.40
N LYS A 45 -2.58 -2.24 13.28
CA LYS A 45 -2.72 -2.41 14.74
C LYS A 45 -3.98 -1.71 15.27
N ARG A 46 -4.24 -0.46 14.86
CA ARG A 46 -5.45 0.27 15.27
C ARG A 46 -6.74 -0.40 14.80
N LEU A 47 -6.74 -0.96 13.58
CA LEU A 47 -7.89 -1.71 13.06
C LEU A 47 -8.14 -2.97 13.88
N TYR A 48 -7.07 -3.72 14.18
CA TYR A 48 -7.15 -4.92 15.02
C TYR A 48 -7.70 -4.59 16.41
N GLU A 49 -7.16 -3.56 17.07
CA GLU A 49 -7.59 -3.14 18.40
C GLU A 49 -9.04 -2.65 18.43
N LYS A 50 -9.49 -1.97 17.37
CA LYS A 50 -10.85 -1.41 17.30
C LYS A 50 -11.92 -2.43 16.91
N TYR A 51 -11.63 -3.31 15.95
CA TYR A 51 -12.65 -4.17 15.32
C TYR A 51 -12.45 -5.66 15.61
N GLY A 52 -11.26 -6.09 16.05
CA GLY A 52 -10.97 -7.49 16.32
C GLY A 52 -10.87 -8.38 15.08
N TRP A 53 -10.72 -7.81 13.88
CA TRP A 53 -10.47 -8.57 12.65
C TRP A 53 -9.12 -9.28 12.70
N SER A 54 -8.89 -10.25 11.82
CA SER A 54 -7.59 -10.92 11.75
C SER A 54 -6.46 -9.93 11.41
N LYS A 55 -5.24 -10.28 11.79
CA LYS A 55 -4.06 -9.45 11.50
C LYS A 55 -3.86 -9.30 9.99
N GLU A 56 -4.11 -10.36 9.25
CA GLU A 56 -3.97 -10.44 7.80
C GLU A 56 -4.96 -9.51 7.09
N GLU A 57 -6.23 -9.50 7.52
CA GLU A 57 -7.25 -8.57 7.02
C GLU A 57 -6.86 -7.12 7.35
N CYS A 58 -6.47 -6.86 8.60
CA CYS A 58 -6.08 -5.51 9.04
C CYS A 58 -4.89 -4.96 8.24
N ILE A 59 -3.89 -5.81 7.96
CA ILE A 59 -2.74 -5.43 7.14
C ILE A 59 -3.17 -5.16 5.70
N SER A 60 -4.04 -5.99 5.13
CA SER A 60 -4.55 -5.81 3.76
C SER A 60 -5.31 -4.50 3.61
N ILE A 61 -6.23 -4.22 4.53
CA ILE A 61 -7.00 -2.96 4.59
C ILE A 61 -6.05 -1.77 4.80
N ALA A 62 -5.05 -1.89 5.68
CA ALA A 62 -4.08 -0.83 5.93
C ALA A 62 -3.22 -0.49 4.70
N LYS A 63 -3.00 -1.46 3.80
CA LYS A 63 -2.33 -1.29 2.51
C LYS A 63 -3.25 -0.81 1.39
N GLY A 64 -4.57 -0.79 1.61
CA GLY A 64 -5.55 -0.42 0.58
C GLY A 64 -5.89 -1.56 -0.38
N TYR A 65 -5.69 -2.81 0.02
CA TYR A 65 -6.10 -3.97 -0.76
C TYR A 65 -7.50 -4.43 -0.40
N ILE A 66 -8.25 -4.86 -1.42
CA ILE A 66 -9.53 -5.57 -1.27
C ILE A 66 -9.32 -7.06 -1.44
N PHE A 67 -10.20 -7.85 -0.85
CA PHE A 67 -10.17 -9.30 -0.94
C PHE A 67 -11.58 -9.86 -0.89
N MET A 68 -11.73 -11.05 -1.46
CA MET A 68 -12.98 -11.81 -1.43
C MET A 68 -13.39 -12.10 0.01
N GLY A 69 -14.66 -11.93 0.34
CA GLY A 69 -15.16 -12.15 1.69
C GLY A 69 -15.08 -10.94 2.62
N MET A 70 -14.46 -9.82 2.19
CA MET A 70 -14.44 -8.62 3.04
C MET A 70 -15.84 -8.00 3.17
N THR A 71 -16.17 -7.51 4.35
CA THR A 71 -17.43 -6.81 4.64
C THR A 71 -17.45 -5.39 4.06
N LYS A 72 -18.65 -4.79 3.95
CA LYS A 72 -18.82 -3.36 3.62
C LYS A 72 -17.92 -2.44 4.45
N GLU A 73 -17.87 -2.67 5.77
CA GLU A 73 -17.07 -1.85 6.69
C GLU A 73 -15.58 -1.97 6.35
N GLN A 74 -15.08 -3.19 6.12
CA GLN A 74 -13.70 -3.41 5.71
C GLN A 74 -13.39 -2.74 4.36
N LEU A 75 -14.32 -2.81 3.41
CA LEU A 75 -14.17 -2.18 2.09
C LEU A 75 -14.09 -0.65 2.21
N ILE A 76 -14.96 -0.04 3.02
CA ILE A 76 -14.91 1.39 3.33
C ILE A 76 -13.58 1.75 3.99
N MET A 77 -13.09 0.93 4.91
CA MET A 77 -11.82 1.19 5.58
C MET A 77 -10.63 1.03 4.62
N ALA A 78 -10.73 0.22 3.57
CA ALA A 78 -9.67 0.02 2.59
C ALA A 78 -9.66 1.12 1.52
N TRP A 79 -10.81 1.37 0.87
CA TRP A 79 -10.93 2.21 -0.33
C TRP A 79 -11.74 3.51 -0.10
N GLY A 80 -12.37 3.67 1.05
CA GLY A 80 -13.28 4.78 1.33
C GLY A 80 -14.71 4.49 0.86
N LYS A 81 -15.56 5.52 0.88
CA LYS A 81 -16.93 5.40 0.38
C LYS A 81 -16.93 5.42 -1.15
N PRO A 82 -17.76 4.61 -1.81
CA PRO A 82 -17.91 4.68 -3.26
C PRO A 82 -18.59 6.00 -3.65
N LYS A 83 -18.44 6.36 -4.92
CA LYS A 83 -19.16 7.48 -5.53
C LYS A 83 -20.65 7.18 -5.58
N ASP A 84 -21.01 6.00 -6.06
CA ASP A 84 -22.41 5.55 -6.21
C ASP A 84 -22.59 4.09 -5.79
N ILE A 85 -23.82 3.73 -5.40
CA ILE A 85 -24.20 2.36 -5.04
C ILE A 85 -25.48 1.99 -5.79
N ASN A 86 -25.38 1.02 -6.69
CA ASN A 86 -26.53 0.39 -7.33
C ASN A 86 -26.95 -0.81 -6.48
N ARG A 87 -28.18 -0.80 -5.94
CA ARG A 87 -28.65 -1.80 -4.97
C ARG A 87 -29.91 -2.49 -5.43
N THR A 88 -29.89 -3.82 -5.40
CA THR A 88 -31.03 -4.69 -5.68
C THR A 88 -31.33 -5.55 -4.46
N VAL A 89 -32.59 -5.61 -4.05
CA VAL A 89 -33.05 -6.50 -2.98
C VAL A 89 -34.04 -7.48 -3.54
N THR A 90 -33.79 -8.77 -3.29
CA THR A 90 -34.70 -9.84 -3.61
C THR A 90 -35.20 -10.49 -2.32
N ARG A 91 -36.09 -11.48 -2.44
CA ARG A 91 -36.47 -12.34 -1.32
C ARG A 91 -35.29 -13.09 -0.70
N TYR A 92 -34.21 -13.32 -1.46
CA TYR A 92 -33.14 -14.24 -1.10
C TYR A 92 -31.81 -13.57 -0.76
N SER A 93 -31.59 -12.36 -1.27
CA SER A 93 -30.32 -11.63 -1.12
C SER A 93 -30.49 -10.14 -1.31
N THR A 94 -29.51 -9.39 -0.81
CA THR A 94 -29.20 -8.03 -1.24
C THR A 94 -27.94 -8.05 -2.08
N ASP A 95 -28.03 -7.60 -3.33
CA ASP A 95 -26.90 -7.48 -4.24
C ASP A 95 -26.60 -5.99 -4.45
N GLU A 96 -25.33 -5.60 -4.31
CA GLU A 96 -24.86 -4.21 -4.41
C GLU A 96 -23.68 -4.14 -5.38
N GLN A 97 -23.68 -3.14 -6.27
CA GLN A 97 -22.53 -2.73 -7.05
C GLN A 97 -22.09 -1.35 -6.58
N TRP A 98 -20.85 -1.25 -6.11
CA TRP A 98 -20.22 -0.03 -5.63
C TRP A 98 -19.33 0.53 -6.73
N VAL A 99 -19.54 1.80 -7.10
CA VAL A 99 -18.86 2.48 -8.20
C VAL A 99 -17.90 3.52 -7.63
N TYR A 100 -16.60 3.45 -7.95
CA TYR A 100 -15.61 4.39 -7.42
C TYR A 100 -15.18 5.51 -8.38
N GLY A 101 -15.48 5.39 -9.68
CA GLY A 101 -15.18 6.40 -10.69
C GLY A 101 -16.16 6.34 -11.86
N ASP A 102 -16.05 7.28 -12.79
CA ASP A 102 -17.02 7.42 -13.89
C ASP A 102 -17.11 6.19 -14.80
N PHE A 103 -16.01 5.43 -14.90
CA PHE A 103 -15.91 4.21 -15.70
C PHE A 103 -15.34 3.03 -14.90
N GLY A 104 -15.42 3.06 -13.57
CA GLY A 104 -14.84 2.08 -12.65
C GLY A 104 -13.78 2.69 -11.72
N PRO A 105 -13.18 1.88 -10.81
CA PRO A 105 -13.43 0.45 -10.62
C PRO A 105 -14.80 0.16 -9.95
N TYR A 106 -15.27 -1.06 -10.13
CA TYR A 106 -16.54 -1.55 -9.58
C TYR A 106 -16.31 -2.70 -8.60
N VAL A 107 -17.02 -2.70 -7.46
CA VAL A 107 -16.98 -3.79 -6.49
C VAL A 107 -18.38 -4.35 -6.30
N TYR A 108 -18.52 -5.66 -6.41
CA TYR A 108 -19.80 -6.36 -6.26
C TYR A 108 -19.86 -7.03 -4.89
N LEU A 109 -20.97 -6.79 -4.19
CA LEU A 109 -21.24 -7.35 -2.87
C LEU A 109 -22.55 -8.11 -2.89
N LYS A 110 -22.57 -9.23 -2.17
CA LYS A 110 -23.77 -9.98 -1.85
C LYS A 110 -23.93 -10.05 -0.34
N ASP A 111 -25.08 -9.63 0.15
CA ASP A 111 -25.42 -9.56 1.58
C ASP A 111 -24.36 -8.83 2.41
N GLY A 112 -23.74 -7.81 1.80
CA GLY A 112 -22.71 -6.98 2.41
C GLY A 112 -21.30 -7.57 2.46
N VAL A 113 -21.06 -8.63 1.69
CA VAL A 113 -19.76 -9.28 1.55
C VAL A 113 -19.29 -9.15 0.10
N VAL A 114 -18.04 -8.77 -0.12
CA VAL A 114 -17.45 -8.67 -1.47
C VAL A 114 -17.35 -10.04 -2.11
N THR A 115 -17.91 -10.15 -3.32
CA THR A 115 -17.95 -11.38 -4.12
C THR A 115 -17.18 -11.27 -5.44
N SER A 116 -16.88 -10.07 -5.92
CA SER A 116 -16.04 -9.84 -7.10
C SER A 116 -15.77 -8.34 -7.28
N TRP A 117 -14.89 -7.99 -8.22
CA TRP A 117 -14.65 -6.62 -8.67
C TRP A 117 -14.25 -6.59 -10.14
N GLN A 118 -14.27 -5.40 -10.73
CA GLN A 118 -13.83 -5.10 -12.08
C GLN A 118 -12.97 -3.84 -12.04
N ASP A 119 -11.77 -3.94 -12.62
CA ASP A 119 -10.78 -2.87 -12.76
C ASP A 119 -10.58 -2.42 -14.21
#